data_AF-A0A6A5UV47-F1
#
_entry.id   AF-A0A6A5UV47-F1
#
_cell.length_a   1.000
_cell.length_b   1.000
_cell.length_c   1.000
_cell.angle_alpha   90.00
_cell.angle_beta   90.00
_cell.angle_gamma   90.00
#
_symmetry.space_group_name_H-M   'P 1'
#
loop_
_entity.id
_entity.type
_entity.pdbx_description
1 polymer ?
#
loop_
_entity_poly.entity_id
_entity_poly.type
_entity_poly.pdbx_seq_one_letter_code
_entity_poly.pdbx_strand_id
1 'polypeptide(L)'
;LVDIVNLNVAFLLAFIGFLRIGKFTYKDLDLKDIRRFRTENLTRRCVIGLATGDYFVLYLLRSKTDLNNEGVNIVITASYNAACLSQHMANLL
;
A
#
# COMPACT_ATOMS: atom_id res chain seq x y z
N LEU A 1 -9.55 3.47 -18.55
CA LEU A 1 -8.42 2.53 -18.63
C LEU A 1 -8.07 2.16 -17.20
N VAL A 2 -8.15 0.89 -16.80
CA VAL A 2 -7.65 0.47 -15.47
C VAL A 2 -6.13 0.63 -15.52
N ASP A 3 -5.57 1.36 -14.56
CA ASP A 3 -4.12 1.48 -14.43
C ASP A 3 -3.56 0.11 -13.98
N ILE A 4 -3.11 -0.68 -14.96
CA ILE A 4 -2.59 -2.04 -14.77
C ILE A 4 -1.43 -2.04 -13.77
N VAL A 5 -0.64 -0.96 -13.71
CA VAL A 5 0.48 -0.84 -12.78
C VAL A 5 -0.02 -0.76 -11.34
N ASN A 6 -0.99 0.13 -11.06
CA ASN A 6 -1.58 0.22 -9.72
C ASN A 6 -2.27 -1.08 -9.29
N LEU A 7 -2.93 -1.77 -10.23
CA LEU A 7 -3.60 -3.03 -9.95
C LEU A 7 -2.59 -4.14 -9.59
N ASN A 8 -1.53 -4.30 -10.39
CA ASN A 8 -0.48 -5.29 -10.13
C ASN A 8 0.19 -5.05 -8.79
N VAL A 9 0.46 -3.79 -8.46
CA VAL A 9 1.09 -3.46 -7.17
C VAL A 9 0.13 -3.70 -6.02
N ALA A 10 -1.15 -3.36 -6.15
CA ALA A 10 -2.14 -3.66 -5.12
C ALA A 10 -2.20 -5.16 -4.80
N PHE A 11 -2.16 -6.02 -5.82
CA PHE A 11 -2.09 -7.47 -5.62
C PHE A 11 -0.79 -7.91 -4.94
N LEU A 12 0.33 -7.35 -5.35
CA LEU A 12 1.63 -7.72 -4.82
C LEU A 12 1.82 -7.27 -3.36
N LEU A 13 1.39 -6.05 -3.02
CA LEU A 13 1.34 -5.54 -1.65
C LEU A 13 0.37 -6.33 -0.79
N ALA A 14 -0.80 -6.71 -1.33
CA ALA A 14 -1.74 -7.57 -0.63
C ALA A 14 -1.11 -8.93 -0.30
N PHE A 15 -0.42 -9.54 -1.27
CA PHE A 15 0.24 -10.82 -1.08
C PHE A 15 1.37 -10.74 -0.05
N ILE A 16 2.31 -9.81 -0.20
CA ILE A 16 3.51 -9.72 0.66
C ILE A 16 3.20 -9.16 2.04
N GLY A 17 2.27 -8.21 2.13
CA GLY A 17 1.81 -7.65 3.40
C GLY A 17 0.79 -8.53 4.13
N PHE A 18 0.43 -9.70 3.58
CA PHE A 18 -0.66 -10.55 4.07
C PHE A 18 -1.97 -9.78 4.28
N LEU A 19 -2.25 -8.83 3.39
CA LEU A 19 -3.43 -7.98 3.43
C LEU A 19 -4.51 -8.51 2.49
N ARG A 20 -5.77 -8.23 2.82
CA ARG A 20 -6.88 -8.52 1.91
C ARG A 20 -6.84 -7.52 0.75
N ILE A 21 -7.03 -7.99 -0.48
CA ILE A 21 -7.07 -7.11 -1.67
C ILE A 21 -8.12 -5.99 -1.56
N GLY A 22 -9.21 -6.23 -0.82
CA GLY A 22 -10.22 -5.22 -0.48
C GLY A 22 -9.72 -4.03 0.34
N LYS A 23 -8.44 -4.01 0.75
CA LYS A 23 -7.78 -2.82 1.33
C LYS A 23 -7.28 -1.83 0.29
N PHE A 24 -7.17 -2.24 -0.97
CA PHE A 24 -6.68 -1.43 -2.08
C PHE A 24 -7.76 -1.13 -3.12
N THR A 25 -8.92 -1.79 -3.03
CA THR A 25 -10.08 -1.56 -3.90
C THR A 25 -11.16 -0.81 -3.15
N TYR A 26 -11.73 0.20 -3.80
CA TYR A 26 -12.66 1.15 -3.18
C TYR A 26 -13.97 1.21 -3.96
N LYS A 27 -15.07 1.44 -3.26
CA LYS A 27 -16.37 1.73 -3.87
C LYS A 27 -16.55 3.24 -3.98
N ASP A 28 -17.38 3.68 -4.93
CA ASP A 28 -17.69 5.10 -5.09
C ASP A 28 -18.27 5.74 -3.83
N LEU A 29 -19.01 4.96 -3.04
CA LEU A 29 -19.55 5.39 -1.75
C LEU A 29 -18.45 5.75 -0.73
N ASP A 30 -17.31 5.06 -0.79
CA ASP A 30 -16.18 5.32 0.13
C ASP A 30 -15.54 6.69 -0.17
N LEU A 31 -15.68 7.19 -1.40
CA LEU A 31 -15.12 8.45 -1.86
C LEU A 31 -16.00 9.67 -1.56
N LYS A 32 -17.24 9.46 -1.05
CA LYS A 32 -18.16 10.57 -0.72
C LYS A 32 -17.63 11.47 0.39
N ASP A 33 -16.93 10.91 1.37
CA ASP A 33 -16.22 11.66 2.41
C ASP A 33 -14.70 11.50 2.21
N ILE A 34 -14.13 12.38 1.39
CA ILE A 34 -12.71 12.34 1.03
C ILE A 34 -11.79 12.47 2.25
N ARG A 35 -12.20 13.24 3.27
CA ARG A 35 -11.38 13.46 4.46
C ARG A 35 -11.26 12.16 5.23
N ARG A 36 -12.40 11.54 5.53
CA ARG A 36 -12.45 10.24 6.20
C ARG A 36 -11.78 9.16 5.36
N PHE A 37 -12.02 9.15 4.05
CA PHE A 37 -11.44 8.20 3.12
C PHE A 37 -9.92 8.19 3.22
N ARG A 38 -9.30 9.37 3.14
CA ARG A 38 -7.84 9.50 3.25
C ARG A 38 -7.35 8.95 4.58
N THR A 39 -7.96 9.33 5.70
CA THR A 39 -7.50 8.95 7.05
C THR A 39 -7.72 7.47 7.40
N GLU A 40 -8.68 6.79 6.78
CA GLU A 40 -9.04 5.41 7.16
C GLU A 40 -8.59 4.35 6.14
N ASN A 41 -8.27 4.75 4.90
CA ASN A 41 -7.98 3.82 3.81
C ASN A 41 -6.53 3.87 3.31
N LEU A 42 -6.09 2.73 2.78
CA LEU A 42 -4.71 2.50 2.35
C LEU A 42 -4.45 3.04 0.95
N THR A 43 -4.13 4.32 0.86
CA THR A 43 -3.89 4.98 -0.44
C THR A 43 -2.40 4.99 -0.79
N ARG A 44 -2.05 5.43 -2.00
CA ARG A 44 -0.65 5.58 -2.45
C ARG A 44 0.22 6.39 -1.47
N ARG A 45 -0.36 7.34 -0.73
CA ARG A 45 0.33 8.13 0.30
C ARG A 45 0.88 7.32 1.47
N CYS A 46 0.35 6.10 1.67
CA CYS A 46 0.77 5.18 2.71
C CYS A 46 2.00 4.38 2.30
N VAL A 47 2.45 4.50 1.04
CA VAL A 47 3.67 3.90 0.53
C VAL A 47 4.79 4.94 0.65
N ILE A 48 5.82 4.60 1.41
CA ILE A 48 7.00 5.45 1.61
C ILE A 48 8.19 4.74 0.99
N GLY A 49 8.66 5.27 -0.14
CA GLY A 49 9.89 4.84 -0.77
C GLY A 49 11.11 5.48 -0.10
N LEU A 50 12.20 4.73 0.01
CA LEU A 50 13.46 5.22 0.55
C LEU A 50 14.49 5.39 -0.56
N ALA A 51 15.39 6.36 -0.36
CA ALA A 51 16.31 6.82 -1.40
C ALA A 51 17.22 5.73 -2.00
N THR A 52 17.50 4.67 -1.24
CA THR A 52 18.34 3.56 -1.71
C THR A 52 17.57 2.53 -2.55
N GLY A 53 16.24 2.52 -2.50
CA GLY A 53 15.40 1.57 -3.25
C GLY A 53 15.42 0.12 -2.74
N ASP A 54 16.20 -0.16 -1.68
CA ASP A 54 16.37 -1.51 -1.14
C ASP A 54 15.15 -2.00 -0.35
N TYR A 55 14.32 -1.07 0.11
CA TYR A 55 13.06 -1.37 0.78
C TYR A 55 12.10 -0.18 0.68
N PHE A 56 10.83 -0.47 0.93
CA PHE A 56 9.81 0.54 1.12
C PHE A 56 8.98 0.20 2.35
N VAL A 57 8.29 1.20 2.87
CA VAL A 57 7.42 1.05 4.02
C VAL A 57 5.97 1.24 3.59
N LEU A 58 5.13 0.28 3.94
CA LEU A 58 3.69 0.40 3.84
C LEU A 58 3.14 0.76 5.22
N TYR A 59 2.69 2.01 5.38
CA TYR A 59 2.10 2.51 6.61
C TYR A 59 0.60 2.23 6.67
N LEU A 60 0.20 1.30 7.53
CA LEU A 60 -1.19 0.99 7.81
C LEU A 60 -1.74 1.99 8.83
N LEU A 61 -2.61 2.89 8.38
CA LEU A 61 -3.27 3.89 9.23
C LEU A 61 -4.11 3.29 10.37
N ARG A 62 -4.62 2.05 10.18
CA ARG A 62 -5.34 1.31 11.21
C ARG A 62 -4.97 -0.17 11.14
N SER A 63 -4.56 -0.71 12.29
CA SER A 63 -4.38 -2.14 12.49
C SER A 63 -5.24 -2.63 13.64
N LYS A 64 -5.68 -3.89 13.58
CA LYS A 64 -6.36 -4.52 14.72
C LYS A 64 -5.44 -4.71 15.93
N THR A 65 -4.14 -4.72 15.70
CA THR A 65 -3.11 -4.86 16.74
C THR A 65 -2.69 -3.52 17.32
N ASP A 66 -3.13 -2.42 16.73
CA ASP A 66 -2.78 -1.07 17.13
C ASP A 66 -3.92 -0.47 17.98
N LEU A 67 -3.78 -0.65 19.28
CA LEU A 67 -4.77 -0.21 20.26
C LEU A 67 -4.89 1.32 20.35
N ASN A 68 -3.82 2.04 19.99
CA ASN A 68 -3.74 3.50 20.10
C ASN A 68 -4.12 4.22 18.79
N ASN A 69 -4.36 3.49 17.71
CA ASN A 69 -4.54 4.03 16.36
C ASN A 69 -3.36 4.92 15.90
N GLU A 70 -2.15 4.57 16.31
CA GLU A 70 -0.92 5.26 15.89
C GLU A 70 -0.40 4.80 14.53
N GLY A 71 -1.02 3.78 13.94
CA GLY A 71 -0.63 3.13 12.71
C GLY A 71 0.50 2.11 12.88
N VAL A 72 0.66 1.25 11.87
CA VAL A 72 1.68 0.18 11.85
C VAL A 72 2.49 0.24 10.57
N ASN A 73 3.81 0.16 10.69
CA ASN A 73 4.71 0.06 9.55
C ASN A 73 4.92 -1.41 9.16
N ILE A 74 4.67 -1.73 7.89
CA ILE A 74 5.14 -2.98 7.27
C ILE A 74 6.34 -2.62 6.42
N VAL A 75 7.51 -3.15 6.78
CA VAL A 75 8.75 -2.99 6.01
C VAL A 75 8.82 -4.08 4.96
N ILE A 76 8.96 -3.71 3.70
CA ILE A 76 9.04 -4.66 2.58
C ILE A 76 10.36 -4.42 1.86
N THR A 77 11.23 -5.43 1.92
CA THR A 77 12.54 -5.42 1.25
C THR A 77 12.38 -5.75 -0.23
N ALA A 78 13.04 -4.97 -1.09
CA ALA A 78 13.20 -5.28 -2.49
C ALA A 78 14.35 -6.28 -2.66
N SER A 79 14.09 -7.41 -3.33
CA SER A 79 15.13 -8.38 -3.71
C SER A 79 15.13 -8.53 -5.23
N TYR A 80 16.26 -8.33 -5.91
CA TYR A 80 16.41 -8.24 -7.38
C TYR A 80 16.11 -9.54 -8.18
N ASN A 81 15.07 -10.30 -7.83
CA ASN A 81 14.58 -11.44 -8.60
C ASN A 81 13.28 -11.10 -9.36
N ALA A 82 12.89 -11.90 -10.35
CA ALA A 82 11.72 -11.65 -11.22
C ALA A 82 10.36 -11.51 -10.48
N ALA A 83 10.31 -11.80 -9.18
CA ALA A 83 9.17 -11.55 -8.30
C ALA A 83 9.22 -10.17 -7.59
N CYS A 84 10.17 -9.30 -7.93
CA CYS A 84 10.47 -8.10 -7.14
C CYS A 84 9.48 -6.97 -7.34
N LEU A 85 9.02 -6.44 -6.20
CA LEU A 85 8.26 -5.19 -6.08
C LEU A 85 8.98 -3.97 -6.67
N SER A 86 10.31 -3.91 -6.66
CA SER A 86 11.05 -2.66 -6.92
C SER A 86 10.71 -2.02 -8.28
N GLN A 87 10.63 -2.82 -9.35
CA GLN A 87 10.27 -2.32 -10.68
C GLN A 87 8.84 -1.78 -10.77
N HIS A 88 7.89 -2.39 -10.06
CA HIS A 88 6.51 -1.92 -10.06
C HIS A 88 6.30 -0.74 -9.09
N MET A 89 7.06 -0.71 -7.99
CA MET A 89 7.00 0.35 -6.97
C MET A 89 7.66 1.64 -7.43
N ALA A 90 8.69 1.58 -8.27
CA ALA A 90 9.30 2.78 -8.86
C ALA A 90 8.28 3.62 -9.65
N ASN A 91 7.27 2.97 -10.25
CA ASN A 91 6.18 3.67 -10.95
C ASN A 91 5.10 4.23 -10.00
N LEU A 92 5.15 3.84 -8.72
CA LEU A 92 4.25 4.26 -7.65
C LEU A 92 4.85 5.31 -6.71
N LEU A 93 6.12 5.64 -6.84
CA LEU A 93 6.71 6.83 -6.22
C LEU A 93 6.59 8.03 -7.15
#